data_AF-C6XA75-F1
#
_entry.id   AF-C6XA75-F1
#
_cell.length_a   1.000
_cell.length_b   1.000
_cell.length_c   1.000
_cell.angle_alpha   90.00
_cell.angle_beta   90.00
_cell.angle_gamma   90.00
#
_symmetry.space_group_name_H-M   'P 1'
#
loop_
_entity.id
_entity.type
_entity.pdbx_description
1 polymer ?
#
loop_
_entity_poly.entity_id
_entity_poly.type
_entity_poly.pdbx_seq_one_letter_code
_entity_poly.pdbx_strand_id
1 'polypeptide(L)'
;MTNAKNPTIVDGVLKEIGDRLFYEPVRPIKAKRTTTGVSRKTKARDSNRSAPARFAITLKNTTRRAPEVLVKISGGGKSITQIKAHLDYISRNGDVPLEDENGDAIYGREAVRDLRDEWQYGGYPISGNVGAKKTFNIVLSMPPGTDRAAVTLAAREFAHQEFRLNYSYVFATHDDEKHPHVHLCVKAMGKDGVRLNPRKADLQHWRELFAEKLREFGIEANATRRPVRGVTKRPRKQAVVHLEKRGLMSLQREALTQAATAFIRSGNPISNPLSAKILRTRQFVVASWNAIGHALQAQGDSKLSAEVKAFVEALPPAESVGERLEQQLLAQINNQKQRDKGVER
;
A
#
# COMPACT_ATOMS: atom_id res chain seq x y z
N MET A 1 -30.91 -3.51 -18.56
CA MET A 1 -31.45 -2.37 -17.79
C MET A 1 -31.27 -2.67 -16.31
N THR A 2 -30.16 -2.22 -15.71
CA THR A 2 -29.89 -2.45 -14.28
C THR A 2 -30.65 -1.41 -13.46
N ASN A 3 -31.60 -1.88 -12.66
CA ASN A 3 -32.43 -1.07 -11.78
C ASN A 3 -31.54 -0.48 -10.67
N ALA A 4 -31.14 0.79 -10.81
CA ALA A 4 -30.39 1.49 -9.77
C ALA A 4 -31.35 1.76 -8.60
N LYS A 5 -31.32 0.89 -7.57
CA LYS A 5 -32.05 1.11 -6.32
C LYS A 5 -31.62 2.46 -5.74
N ASN A 6 -32.59 3.31 -5.41
CA ASN A 6 -32.35 4.58 -4.72
C ASN A 6 -31.62 4.32 -3.38
N PRO A 7 -30.60 5.13 -3.04
CA PRO A 7 -29.84 4.93 -1.81
C PRO A 7 -30.73 5.15 -0.59
N THR A 8 -30.76 4.15 0.29
CA THR A 8 -31.48 4.21 1.57
C THR A 8 -30.68 5.02 2.60
N ILE A 9 -31.32 5.46 3.70
CA ILE A 9 -30.63 6.09 4.83
C ILE A 9 -29.50 5.19 5.35
N VAL A 10 -29.72 3.87 5.36
CA VAL A 10 -28.72 2.89 5.79
C VAL A 10 -27.52 2.85 4.83
N ASP A 11 -27.74 3.02 3.52
CA ASP A 11 -26.63 3.14 2.55
C ASP A 11 -25.79 4.41 2.80
N GLY A 12 -26.43 5.52 3.17
CA GLY A 12 -25.74 6.76 3.55
C GLY A 12 -24.87 6.59 4.80
N VAL A 13 -25.39 5.91 5.82
CA VAL A 13 -24.66 5.62 7.07
C VAL A 13 -23.49 4.65 6.82
N LEU A 14 -23.72 3.58 6.05
CA LEU A 14 -22.66 2.65 5.64
C LEU A 14 -21.54 3.35 4.87
N LYS A 15 -21.92 4.24 3.95
CA LYS A 15 -20.98 5.06 3.19
C LYS A 15 -20.13 5.94 4.12
N GLU A 16 -20.75 6.63 5.07
CA GLU A 16 -20.00 7.52 5.99
C GLU A 16 -19.07 6.74 6.93
N ILE A 17 -19.56 5.66 7.53
CA ILE A 17 -18.76 4.81 8.42
C ILE A 17 -17.62 4.18 7.62
N GLY A 18 -17.91 3.69 6.42
CA GLY A 18 -16.94 3.15 5.49
C GLY A 18 -15.88 4.17 5.11
N ASP A 19 -16.28 5.40 4.79
CA ASP A 19 -15.37 6.48 4.44
C ASP A 19 -14.37 6.77 5.56
N ARG A 20 -14.86 6.82 6.81
CA ARG A 20 -14.01 7.05 7.99
C ARG A 20 -13.12 5.86 8.33
N LEU A 21 -13.58 4.63 8.10
CA LEU A 21 -12.84 3.41 8.39
C LEU A 21 -11.71 3.19 7.37
N PHE A 22 -12.04 3.24 6.08
CA PHE A 22 -11.12 2.85 5.01
C PHE A 22 -10.19 3.99 4.56
N TYR A 23 -10.59 5.25 4.69
CA TYR A 23 -9.83 6.39 4.15
C TYR A 23 -9.30 7.34 5.23
N GLU A 24 -8.20 8.05 4.90
CA GLU A 24 -7.77 9.20 5.70
C GLU A 24 -8.49 10.47 5.22
N PRO A 25 -8.87 11.38 6.14
CA PRO A 25 -9.48 12.65 5.77
C PRO A 25 -8.52 13.44 4.84
N VAL A 26 -9.04 13.81 3.66
CA VAL A 26 -8.28 14.55 2.66
C VAL A 26 -8.35 16.03 2.97
N ARG A 27 -7.20 16.69 3.11
CA ARG A 27 -7.14 18.15 3.24
C ARG A 27 -7.36 18.80 1.88
N PRO A 28 -8.12 19.91 1.79
CA PRO A 28 -8.36 20.61 0.54
C PRO A 28 -7.05 21.06 -0.12
N ILE A 29 -6.98 20.92 -1.45
CA ILE A 29 -5.79 21.21 -2.25
C ILE A 29 -5.98 22.57 -2.92
N LYS A 30 -5.01 23.49 -2.76
CA LYS A 30 -4.97 24.74 -3.53
C LYS A 30 -4.62 24.45 -4.99
N ALA A 31 -5.28 25.14 -5.91
CA ALA A 31 -4.98 25.07 -7.35
C ALA A 31 -3.50 25.42 -7.62
N LYS A 32 -2.89 24.79 -8.62
CA LYS A 32 -1.47 24.96 -8.91
C LYS A 32 -1.28 25.73 -10.21
N ARG A 33 -0.23 26.57 -10.22
CA ARG A 33 0.30 27.18 -11.44
C ARG A 33 1.06 26.12 -12.24
N THR A 34 0.73 26.01 -13.52
CA THR A 34 1.46 25.23 -14.52
C THR A 34 2.79 25.92 -14.85
N THR A 35 3.69 25.22 -15.52
CA THR A 35 4.91 25.84 -16.08
C THR A 35 4.59 26.93 -17.12
N THR A 36 3.42 26.89 -17.74
CA THR A 36 2.92 27.93 -18.66
C THR A 36 2.25 29.10 -17.95
N GLY A 37 2.28 29.16 -16.61
CA GLY A 37 1.69 30.24 -15.81
C GLY A 37 0.18 30.16 -15.61
N VAL A 38 -0.50 29.27 -16.34
CA VAL A 38 -1.94 29.01 -16.24
C VAL A 38 -2.26 28.24 -14.96
N SER A 39 -3.22 28.71 -14.17
CA SER A 39 -3.73 27.95 -13.04
C SER A 39 -4.66 26.85 -13.53
N ARG A 40 -4.26 25.59 -13.38
CA ARG A 40 -5.16 24.45 -13.60
C ARG A 40 -5.65 23.94 -12.26
N LYS A 41 -6.98 23.86 -12.10
CA LYS A 41 -7.56 23.05 -11.03
C LYS A 41 -7.09 21.62 -11.26
N THR A 42 -6.42 21.03 -10.27
CA THR A 42 -6.22 19.58 -10.26
C THR A 42 -7.60 18.94 -10.42
N LYS A 43 -7.80 18.03 -11.38
CA LYS A 43 -9.05 17.27 -11.50
C LYS A 43 -9.46 16.85 -10.09
N ALA A 44 -10.69 17.20 -9.71
CA ALA A 44 -11.27 16.70 -8.48
C ALA A 44 -11.23 15.18 -8.61
N ARG A 45 -10.28 14.54 -7.92
CA ARG A 45 -10.11 13.09 -7.98
C ARG A 45 -11.33 12.50 -7.32
N ASP A 46 -12.23 12.02 -8.17
CA ASP A 46 -13.56 11.49 -7.93
C ASP A 46 -14.01 11.54 -6.47
N SER A 47 -15.00 12.38 -6.18
CA SER A 47 -15.79 12.31 -4.94
C SER A 47 -16.54 10.97 -4.80
N ASN A 48 -16.41 10.08 -5.79
CA ASN A 48 -17.01 8.76 -5.88
C ASN A 48 -16.14 7.62 -5.27
N ARG A 49 -15.19 7.95 -4.38
CA ARG A 49 -14.35 6.98 -3.64
C ARG A 49 -15.14 5.92 -2.87
N SER A 50 -16.44 6.10 -2.71
CA SER A 50 -17.32 5.25 -1.93
C SER A 50 -18.59 4.88 -2.70
N ALA A 51 -18.50 4.67 -4.01
CA ALA A 51 -19.60 4.03 -4.72
C ALA A 51 -19.99 2.76 -3.93
N PRO A 52 -21.27 2.56 -3.54
CA PRO A 52 -21.67 1.47 -2.65
C PRO A 52 -21.15 0.08 -3.07
N ALA A 53 -21.05 -0.14 -4.38
CA ALA A 53 -20.46 -1.36 -4.96
C ALA A 53 -18.98 -1.58 -4.61
N ARG A 54 -18.14 -0.53 -4.69
CA ARG A 54 -16.71 -0.60 -4.32
C ARG A 54 -16.55 -0.88 -2.83
N PHE A 55 -17.41 -0.27 -2.02
CA PHE A 55 -17.44 -0.50 -0.57
C PHE A 55 -17.79 -1.95 -0.25
N ALA A 56 -18.85 -2.51 -0.84
CA ALA A 56 -19.26 -3.90 -0.63
C ALA A 56 -18.17 -4.91 -1.06
N ILE A 57 -17.49 -4.66 -2.19
CA ILE A 57 -16.36 -5.50 -2.64
C ILE A 57 -15.21 -5.44 -1.63
N THR A 58 -14.85 -4.24 -1.18
CA THR A 58 -13.78 -4.05 -0.19
C THR A 58 -14.12 -4.75 1.11
N LEU A 59 -15.37 -4.64 1.54
CA LEU A 59 -15.90 -5.25 2.76
C LEU A 59 -15.74 -6.77 2.71
N LYS A 60 -16.30 -7.40 1.67
CA LYS A 60 -16.23 -8.85 1.43
C LYS A 60 -14.78 -9.36 1.33
N ASN A 61 -13.92 -8.65 0.61
CA ASN A 61 -12.52 -9.04 0.46
C ASN A 61 -11.75 -8.89 1.77
N THR A 62 -12.14 -7.95 2.62
CA THR A 62 -11.50 -7.74 3.92
C THR A 62 -11.91 -8.82 4.92
N THR A 63 -13.20 -9.15 5.02
CA THR A 63 -13.71 -10.22 5.90
C THR A 63 -13.10 -11.57 5.54
N ARG A 64 -12.92 -11.84 4.24
CA ARG A 64 -12.30 -13.06 3.69
C ARG A 64 -10.78 -13.06 3.71
N ARG A 65 -10.15 -11.97 4.15
CA ARG A 65 -8.68 -11.82 4.21
C ARG A 65 -8.00 -12.03 2.85
N ALA A 66 -8.62 -11.52 1.79
CA ALA A 66 -8.02 -11.53 0.46
C ALA A 66 -6.62 -10.87 0.47
N PRO A 67 -5.69 -11.36 -0.37
CA PRO A 67 -4.34 -10.79 -0.49
C PRO A 67 -4.34 -9.29 -0.71
N GLU A 68 -3.38 -8.59 -0.10
CA GLU A 68 -3.27 -7.15 -0.22
C GLU A 68 -2.24 -6.75 -1.26
N VAL A 69 -2.64 -5.83 -2.13
CA VAL A 69 -1.74 -5.27 -3.12
C VAL A 69 -0.71 -4.35 -2.46
N LEU A 70 0.50 -4.29 -3.04
CA LEU A 70 1.48 -3.30 -2.67
C LEU A 70 1.74 -2.37 -3.85
N VAL A 71 1.32 -1.11 -3.67
CA VAL A 71 1.78 0.02 -4.48
C VAL A 71 2.65 0.93 -3.63
N LYS A 72 3.89 1.16 -4.05
CA LYS A 72 4.83 2.07 -3.39
C LYS A 72 5.60 2.90 -4.39
N ILE A 73 6.00 4.11 -3.99
CA ILE A 73 7.03 4.87 -4.69
C ILE A 73 8.37 4.45 -4.09
N SER A 74 9.19 3.75 -4.88
CA SER A 74 10.52 3.30 -4.46
C SER A 74 11.59 4.40 -4.54
N GLY A 75 11.35 5.44 -5.35
CA GLY A 75 12.33 6.49 -5.56
C GLY A 75 11.89 7.55 -6.56
N GLY A 76 12.79 7.91 -7.47
CA GLY A 76 12.56 8.87 -8.54
C GLY A 76 13.84 9.60 -8.91
N GLY A 77 14.12 9.74 -10.20
CA GLY A 77 15.30 10.42 -10.71
C GLY A 77 15.16 11.94 -10.59
N LYS A 78 16.20 12.61 -10.11
CA LYS A 78 16.32 14.08 -10.09
C LYS A 78 17.15 14.61 -11.27
N SER A 79 17.98 13.76 -11.85
CA SER A 79 18.81 14.05 -13.02
C SER A 79 18.63 12.98 -14.10
N ILE A 80 19.04 13.30 -15.32
CA ILE A 80 19.02 12.32 -16.40
C ILE A 80 19.89 11.09 -16.09
N THR A 81 21.05 11.27 -15.46
CA THR A 81 21.92 10.14 -15.04
C THR A 81 21.19 9.16 -14.12
N GLN A 82 20.43 9.66 -13.15
CA GLN A 82 19.64 8.80 -12.25
C GLN A 82 18.49 8.09 -12.98
N ILE A 83 17.91 8.73 -14.00
CA ILE A 83 16.86 8.12 -14.83
C ILE A 83 17.46 7.03 -15.70
N LYS A 84 18.59 7.31 -16.40
CA LYS A 84 19.31 6.34 -17.23
C LYS A 84 19.67 5.10 -16.41
N ALA A 85 20.28 5.28 -15.23
CA ALA A 85 20.61 4.19 -14.32
C ALA A 85 19.38 3.40 -13.84
N HIS A 86 18.23 4.06 -13.66
CA HIS A 86 17.01 3.36 -13.30
C HIS A 86 16.43 2.56 -14.47
N LEU A 87 16.43 3.12 -15.68
CA LEU A 87 15.99 2.42 -16.89
C LEU A 87 16.89 1.23 -17.20
N ASP A 88 18.21 1.35 -17.05
CA ASP A 88 19.16 0.22 -17.08
C ASP A 88 18.74 -0.86 -16.08
N TYR A 89 18.53 -0.48 -14.83
CA TYR A 89 18.18 -1.42 -13.78
C TYR A 89 16.87 -2.17 -14.08
N ILE A 90 15.79 -1.48 -14.45
CA ILE A 90 14.49 -2.13 -14.67
C ILE A 90 14.44 -2.91 -15.98
N SER A 91 15.22 -2.54 -16.99
CA SER A 91 15.36 -3.31 -18.24
C SER A 91 16.43 -4.39 -18.16
N ARG A 92 17.12 -4.56 -17.02
CA ARG A 92 18.32 -5.42 -16.92
C ARG A 92 19.33 -5.14 -18.04
N ASN A 93 19.61 -3.86 -18.29
CA ASN A 93 20.42 -3.35 -19.39
C ASN A 93 19.91 -3.78 -20.78
N GLY A 94 18.59 -3.79 -20.98
CA GLY A 94 17.94 -4.13 -22.25
C GLY A 94 17.56 -5.61 -22.42
N ASP A 95 17.91 -6.48 -21.46
CA ASP A 95 17.56 -7.92 -21.50
C ASP A 95 16.08 -8.17 -21.15
N VAL A 96 15.43 -7.23 -20.47
CA VAL A 96 14.00 -7.25 -20.15
C VAL A 96 13.30 -6.14 -20.94
N PRO A 97 12.23 -6.47 -21.70
CA PRO A 97 11.51 -5.47 -22.48
C PRO A 97 10.83 -4.45 -21.55
N LEU A 98 10.90 -3.19 -21.95
CA LEU A 98 10.06 -2.13 -21.41
C LEU A 98 8.82 -1.99 -22.29
N GLU A 99 7.71 -1.60 -21.69
CA GLU A 99 6.51 -1.20 -22.43
C GLU A 99 6.14 0.24 -22.07
N ASP A 100 5.84 1.05 -23.08
CA ASP A 100 5.54 2.48 -22.93
C ASP A 100 4.03 2.77 -22.81
N GLU A 101 3.65 4.05 -22.83
CA GLU A 101 2.25 4.47 -22.77
C GLU A 101 1.41 4.11 -24.00
N ASN A 102 2.03 3.83 -25.14
CA ASN A 102 1.37 3.50 -26.38
C ASN A 102 1.11 2.00 -26.52
N GLY A 103 1.84 1.19 -25.74
CA GLY A 103 1.88 -0.26 -25.82
C GLY A 103 3.07 -0.76 -26.63
N ASP A 104 4.03 0.12 -26.96
CA ASP A 104 5.20 -0.23 -27.75
C ASP A 104 6.23 -0.92 -26.87
N ALA A 105 6.73 -2.07 -27.35
CA ALA A 105 7.78 -2.83 -26.69
C ALA A 105 9.16 -2.27 -27.06
N ILE A 106 9.89 -1.79 -26.05
CA ILE A 106 11.24 -1.25 -26.15
C ILE A 106 12.19 -2.33 -25.63
N TYR A 107 12.87 -3.02 -26.56
CA TYR A 107 13.71 -4.16 -26.26
C TYR A 107 15.13 -3.98 -26.82
N GLY A 108 16.13 -4.38 -26.04
CA GLY A 108 17.54 -4.26 -26.38
C GLY A 108 18.18 -2.93 -25.95
N ARG A 109 19.52 -2.94 -25.86
CA ARG A 109 20.32 -1.81 -25.34
C ARG A 109 20.15 -0.53 -26.15
N GLU A 110 20.07 -0.63 -27.47
CA GLU A 110 19.93 0.53 -28.35
C GLU A 110 18.56 1.18 -28.22
N ALA A 111 17.46 0.41 -28.27
CA ALA A 111 16.12 0.95 -28.07
C ALA A 111 15.95 1.61 -26.70
N VAL A 112 16.53 1.01 -25.65
CA VAL A 112 16.54 1.61 -24.31
C VAL A 112 17.41 2.87 -24.25
N ARG A 113 18.47 2.97 -25.07
CA ARG A 113 19.25 4.21 -25.21
C ARG A 113 18.41 5.29 -25.89
N ASP A 114 17.75 4.98 -26.99
CA ASP A 114 16.91 5.92 -27.74
C ASP A 114 15.79 6.49 -26.88
N LEU A 115 15.12 5.64 -26.09
CA LEU A 115 14.14 6.07 -25.08
C LEU A 115 14.72 7.12 -24.12
N ARG A 116 15.97 6.96 -23.68
CA ARG A 116 16.58 7.93 -22.75
C ARG A 116 16.85 9.25 -23.43
N ASP A 117 17.29 9.21 -24.68
CA ASP A 117 17.60 10.42 -25.44
C ASP A 117 16.28 11.14 -25.77
N GLU A 118 15.22 10.42 -26.12
CA GLU A 118 13.86 10.96 -26.22
C GLU A 118 13.41 11.61 -24.90
N TRP A 119 13.61 10.96 -23.75
CA TRP A 119 13.23 11.55 -22.46
C TRP A 119 14.09 12.76 -22.07
N GLN A 120 15.35 12.79 -22.50
CA GLN A 120 16.29 13.87 -22.23
C GLN A 120 15.95 15.13 -23.06
N TYR A 121 15.68 14.95 -24.35
CA TYR A 121 15.56 16.04 -25.32
C TYR A 121 14.12 16.32 -25.77
N GLY A 122 13.21 15.36 -25.64
CA GLY A 122 11.84 15.42 -26.15
C GLY A 122 10.81 16.01 -25.17
N GLY A 123 9.79 16.65 -25.76
CA GLY A 123 8.66 17.24 -25.04
C GLY A 123 9.09 18.28 -24.03
N TYR A 124 8.84 18.02 -22.74
CA TYR A 124 9.44 18.77 -21.64
C TYR A 124 10.80 18.14 -21.27
N PRO A 125 11.93 18.73 -21.71
CA PRO A 125 13.23 18.11 -21.58
C PRO A 125 13.64 17.99 -20.11
N ILE A 126 14.37 16.91 -19.81
CA ILE A 126 14.92 16.68 -18.48
C ILE A 126 16.31 17.32 -18.43
N SER A 127 16.34 18.64 -18.27
CA SER A 127 17.57 19.41 -18.10
C SER A 127 17.95 19.62 -16.63
N GLY A 128 19.26 19.64 -16.39
CA GLY A 128 19.89 19.99 -15.12
C GLY A 128 19.88 18.90 -14.04
N ASN A 129 20.81 19.06 -13.07
CA ASN A 129 20.98 18.16 -11.92
C ASN A 129 20.38 18.71 -10.61
N VAL A 130 19.76 19.89 -10.67
CA VAL A 130 19.28 20.63 -9.50
C VAL A 130 17.75 20.71 -9.52
N GLY A 131 17.11 20.44 -8.37
CA GLY A 131 15.68 20.67 -8.16
C GLY A 131 14.84 19.43 -7.87
N ALA A 132 13.55 19.52 -8.18
CA ALA A 132 12.56 18.49 -7.86
C ALA A 132 12.71 17.22 -8.72
N LYS A 133 12.18 16.09 -8.23
CA LYS A 133 12.17 14.81 -8.96
C LYS A 133 11.60 14.97 -10.38
N LYS A 134 12.31 14.48 -11.37
CA LYS A 134 11.96 14.49 -12.80
C LYS A 134 11.19 13.23 -13.19
N THR A 135 11.36 12.12 -12.46
CA THR A 135 10.54 10.92 -12.58
C THR A 135 10.11 10.40 -11.21
N PHE A 136 9.07 9.56 -11.20
CA PHE A 136 8.69 8.75 -10.04
C PHE A 136 8.81 7.28 -10.39
N ASN A 137 9.50 6.54 -9.52
CA ASN A 137 9.66 5.10 -9.67
C ASN A 137 8.62 4.45 -8.75
N ILE A 138 7.65 3.77 -9.35
CA ILE A 138 6.52 3.10 -8.69
C ILE A 138 6.75 1.60 -8.81
N VAL A 139 6.43 0.86 -7.75
CA VAL A 139 6.45 -0.60 -7.75
C VAL A 139 5.07 -1.10 -7.41
N LEU A 140 4.54 -1.95 -8.27
CA LEU A 140 3.31 -2.72 -8.09
C LEU A 140 3.72 -4.16 -7.78
N SER A 141 3.13 -4.78 -6.77
CA SER A 141 3.49 -6.16 -6.42
C SER A 141 2.40 -6.88 -5.66
N MET A 142 2.46 -8.21 -5.70
CA MET A 142 1.55 -9.12 -5.03
C MET A 142 2.30 -10.15 -4.16
N PRO A 143 1.63 -10.81 -3.20
CA PRO A 143 2.22 -11.91 -2.44
C PRO A 143 2.66 -13.08 -3.33
N PRO A 144 3.60 -13.93 -2.86
CA PRO A 144 4.07 -15.08 -3.61
C PRO A 144 2.93 -16.06 -3.90
N GLY A 145 3.00 -16.74 -5.05
CA GLY A 145 1.93 -17.65 -5.51
C GLY A 145 0.82 -16.96 -6.30
N THR A 146 0.88 -15.64 -6.49
CA THR A 146 -0.03 -14.93 -7.41
C THR A 146 0.45 -15.12 -8.86
N ASP A 147 -0.47 -15.29 -9.81
CA ASP A 147 -0.17 -15.41 -11.23
C ASP A 147 0.55 -14.15 -11.76
N ARG A 148 1.76 -14.35 -12.30
CA ARG A 148 2.64 -13.30 -12.84
C ARG A 148 2.06 -12.64 -14.08
N ALA A 149 1.52 -13.44 -15.00
CA ALA A 149 0.99 -12.92 -16.26
C ALA A 149 -0.21 -12.02 -16.00
N ALA A 150 -1.15 -12.47 -15.17
CA ALA A 150 -2.28 -11.67 -14.76
C ALA A 150 -1.88 -10.41 -13.95
N VAL A 151 -0.81 -10.47 -13.14
CA VAL A 151 -0.25 -9.28 -12.47
C VAL A 151 0.30 -8.28 -13.50
N THR A 152 1.00 -8.73 -14.53
CA THR A 152 1.51 -7.87 -15.61
C THR A 152 0.37 -7.21 -16.38
N LEU A 153 -0.66 -7.97 -16.75
CA LEU A 153 -1.85 -7.43 -17.43
C LEU A 153 -2.56 -6.39 -16.56
N ALA A 154 -2.76 -6.68 -15.28
CA ALA A 154 -3.35 -5.73 -14.34
C ALA A 154 -2.51 -4.47 -14.15
N ALA A 155 -1.18 -4.59 -14.15
CA ALA A 155 -0.25 -3.47 -14.04
C ALA A 155 -0.28 -2.58 -15.30
N ARG A 156 -0.38 -3.19 -16.48
CA ARG A 156 -0.57 -2.49 -17.76
C ARG A 156 -1.86 -1.68 -17.74
N GLU A 157 -3.00 -2.30 -17.42
CA GLU A 157 -4.29 -1.61 -17.35
C GLU A 157 -4.32 -0.51 -16.29
N PHE A 158 -3.66 -0.74 -15.15
CA PHE A 158 -3.47 0.28 -14.13
C PHE A 158 -2.71 1.49 -14.67
N ALA A 159 -1.55 1.27 -15.32
CA ALA A 159 -0.71 2.35 -15.84
C ALA A 159 -1.42 3.10 -16.98
N HIS A 160 -2.13 2.35 -17.83
CA HIS A 160 -2.95 2.87 -18.91
C HIS A 160 -4.03 3.82 -18.38
N GLN A 161 -4.83 3.37 -17.40
CA GLN A 161 -5.93 4.16 -16.85
C GLN A 161 -5.45 5.37 -16.05
N GLU A 162 -4.37 5.25 -15.26
CA GLU A 162 -3.92 6.33 -14.37
C GLU A 162 -3.03 7.36 -15.08
N PHE A 163 -2.17 6.94 -16.01
CA PHE A 163 -1.09 7.77 -16.53
C PHE A 163 -1.19 8.11 -18.02
N ARG A 164 -1.65 7.19 -18.89
CA ARG A 164 -1.52 7.32 -20.37
C ARG A 164 -1.98 8.66 -20.94
N LEU A 165 -3.12 9.17 -20.44
CA LEU A 165 -3.72 10.39 -20.95
C LEU A 165 -2.84 11.63 -20.78
N ASN A 166 -1.98 11.68 -19.75
CA ASN A 166 -1.24 12.90 -19.43
C ASN A 166 0.23 12.70 -19.11
N TYR A 167 0.71 11.50 -18.83
CA TYR A 167 2.09 11.26 -18.43
C TYR A 167 2.72 10.22 -19.35
N SER A 168 3.97 10.47 -19.74
CA SER A 168 4.77 9.43 -20.36
C SER A 168 5.37 8.52 -19.29
N TYR A 169 5.38 7.23 -19.58
CA TYR A 169 5.87 6.23 -18.65
C TYR A 169 6.40 5.01 -19.40
N VAL A 170 7.23 4.26 -18.69
CA VAL A 170 7.60 2.91 -19.11
C VAL A 170 7.50 1.96 -17.93
N PHE A 171 7.17 0.70 -18.17
CA PHE A 171 7.23 -0.33 -17.15
C PHE A 171 7.95 -1.59 -17.59
N ALA A 172 8.44 -2.34 -16.61
CA ALA A 172 9.09 -3.64 -16.77
C ALA A 172 8.52 -4.63 -15.77
N THR A 173 8.27 -5.86 -16.19
CA THR A 173 7.92 -6.97 -15.30
C THR A 173 9.19 -7.74 -14.94
N HIS A 174 9.37 -8.05 -13.65
CA HIS A 174 10.50 -8.85 -13.18
C HIS A 174 10.00 -10.18 -12.64
N ASP A 175 10.62 -11.27 -13.11
CA ASP A 175 10.26 -12.64 -12.74
C ASP A 175 11.26 -13.35 -11.81
N ASP A 176 12.32 -12.65 -11.42
CA ASP A 176 13.43 -13.21 -10.65
C ASP A 176 13.22 -13.21 -9.12
N GLU A 177 12.19 -12.53 -8.60
CA GLU A 177 11.88 -12.49 -7.17
C GLU A 177 10.64 -13.31 -6.82
N LYS A 178 10.57 -13.84 -5.58
CA LYS A 178 9.40 -14.60 -5.07
C LYS A 178 8.08 -13.85 -5.20
N HIS A 179 8.12 -12.52 -5.12
CA HIS A 179 6.97 -11.66 -5.27
C HIS A 179 6.85 -11.26 -6.75
N PRO A 180 5.72 -11.55 -7.43
CA PRO A 180 5.46 -10.96 -8.73
C PRO A 180 5.37 -9.44 -8.59
N HIS A 181 6.17 -8.72 -9.37
CA HIS A 181 6.26 -7.27 -9.30
C HIS A 181 6.57 -6.61 -10.64
N VAL A 182 6.06 -5.39 -10.76
CA VAL A 182 6.23 -4.53 -11.94
C VAL A 182 6.83 -3.21 -11.49
N HIS A 183 7.89 -2.80 -12.17
CA HIS A 183 8.53 -1.51 -12.02
C HIS A 183 7.97 -0.54 -13.04
N LEU A 184 7.44 0.60 -12.59
CA LEU A 184 6.89 1.66 -13.43
C LEU A 184 7.68 2.95 -13.20
N CYS A 185 8.20 3.54 -14.28
CA CYS A 185 8.89 4.83 -14.26
C CYS A 185 8.02 5.87 -14.97
N VAL A 186 7.56 6.89 -14.25
CA VAL A 186 6.65 7.91 -14.79
C VAL A 186 7.34 9.27 -14.83
N LYS A 187 7.30 9.97 -15.97
CA LYS A 187 7.77 11.37 -16.05
C LYS A 187 6.93 12.24 -15.11
N ALA A 188 7.61 13.03 -14.29
CA ALA A 188 6.97 13.89 -13.32
C ALA A 188 6.29 15.10 -13.99
N MET A 189 6.68 15.49 -15.20
CA MET A 189 6.00 16.51 -15.96
C MET A 189 4.95 15.86 -16.86
N GLY A 190 3.70 16.32 -16.79
CA GLY A 190 2.65 15.90 -17.70
C GLY A 190 2.74 16.58 -19.06
N LYS A 191 2.10 15.97 -20.06
CA LYS A 191 1.87 16.51 -21.40
C LYS A 191 1.12 17.85 -21.33
N ASP A 192 0.33 18.05 -20.28
CA ASP A 192 -0.41 19.26 -19.96
C ASP A 192 0.41 20.35 -19.23
N GLY A 193 1.71 20.13 -19.00
CA GLY A 193 2.59 21.05 -18.27
C GLY A 193 2.37 21.06 -16.74
N VAL A 194 1.53 20.17 -16.21
CA VAL A 194 1.30 20.01 -14.77
C VAL A 194 2.14 18.86 -14.22
N ARG A 195 2.84 19.14 -13.13
CA ARG A 195 3.69 18.15 -12.48
C ARG A 195 2.88 17.13 -11.67
N LEU A 196 3.15 15.85 -11.89
CA LEU A 196 2.74 14.76 -11.01
C LEU A 196 3.28 15.01 -9.61
N ASN A 197 2.41 14.94 -8.60
CA ASN A 197 2.77 15.18 -7.21
C ASN A 197 2.00 14.22 -6.31
N PRO A 198 2.42 12.94 -6.26
CA PRO A 198 1.70 11.92 -5.54
C PRO A 198 1.74 12.18 -4.03
N ARG A 199 0.57 12.12 -3.41
CA ARG A 199 0.36 12.23 -1.97
C ARG A 199 -0.21 10.92 -1.41
N LYS A 200 -0.45 10.87 -0.10
CA LYS A 200 -0.97 9.68 0.58
C LYS A 200 -2.31 9.18 0.00
N ALA A 201 -3.23 10.10 -0.28
CA ALA A 201 -4.52 9.77 -0.89
C ALA A 201 -4.36 9.17 -2.29
N ASP A 202 -3.38 9.63 -3.05
CA ASP A 202 -3.10 9.12 -4.39
C ASP A 202 -2.53 7.71 -4.33
N LEU A 203 -1.63 7.44 -3.39
CA LEU A 203 -1.14 6.09 -3.15
C LEU A 203 -2.23 5.13 -2.70
N GLN A 204 -3.25 5.61 -1.98
CA GLN A 204 -4.39 4.79 -1.60
C GLN A 204 -5.27 4.48 -2.82
N HIS A 205 -5.62 5.50 -3.60
CA HIS A 205 -6.32 5.35 -4.87
C HIS A 205 -5.58 4.40 -5.83
N TRP A 206 -4.26 4.51 -5.94
CA TRP A 206 -3.49 3.61 -6.81
C TRP A 206 -3.53 2.15 -6.34
N ARG A 207 -3.57 1.89 -5.03
CA ARG A 207 -3.77 0.53 -4.51
C ARG A 207 -5.15 0.02 -4.84
N GLU A 208 -6.18 0.84 -4.67
CA GLU A 208 -7.56 0.46 -4.98
C GLU A 208 -7.75 0.16 -6.46
N LEU A 209 -7.22 1.04 -7.33
CA LEU A 209 -7.26 0.85 -8.77
C LEU A 209 -6.49 -0.41 -9.19
N PHE A 210 -5.30 -0.64 -8.65
CA PHE A 210 -4.54 -1.85 -8.97
C PHE A 210 -5.26 -3.12 -8.47
N ALA A 211 -5.87 -3.09 -7.28
CA ALA A 211 -6.68 -4.20 -6.79
C ALA A 211 -7.94 -4.41 -7.65
N GLU A 212 -8.55 -3.35 -8.17
CA GLU A 212 -9.65 -3.41 -9.15
C GLU A 212 -9.20 -4.14 -10.42
N LYS A 213 -8.07 -3.73 -11.00
CA LYS A 213 -7.51 -4.38 -12.20
C LYS A 213 -7.13 -5.83 -11.98
N LEU A 214 -6.51 -6.16 -10.84
CA LEU A 214 -6.21 -7.56 -10.50
C LEU A 214 -7.47 -8.43 -10.47
N ARG A 215 -8.58 -7.93 -9.92
CA ARG A 215 -9.85 -8.67 -9.89
C ARG A 215 -10.48 -8.84 -11.28
N GLU A 216 -10.33 -7.87 -12.17
CA GLU A 216 -10.75 -8.00 -13.59
C GLU A 216 -10.00 -9.15 -14.28
N PHE A 217 -8.75 -9.42 -13.89
CA PHE A 217 -7.95 -10.55 -14.36
C PHE A 217 -8.03 -11.79 -13.43
N GLY A 218 -9.08 -11.91 -12.61
CA GLY A 218 -9.34 -13.10 -11.81
C GLY A 218 -8.48 -13.28 -10.55
N ILE A 219 -7.64 -12.29 -10.20
CA ILE A 219 -6.84 -12.32 -8.98
C ILE A 219 -7.63 -11.69 -7.83
N GLU A 220 -7.89 -12.46 -6.78
CA GLU A 220 -8.42 -11.92 -5.53
C GLU A 220 -7.42 -10.94 -4.90
N ALA A 221 -7.81 -9.66 -4.84
CA ALA A 221 -6.96 -8.59 -4.37
C ALA A 221 -7.75 -7.55 -3.59
N ASN A 222 -7.13 -7.05 -2.52
CA ASN A 222 -7.66 -6.01 -1.66
C ASN A 222 -6.65 -4.88 -1.43
N ALA A 223 -7.14 -3.72 -0.99
CA ALA A 223 -6.35 -2.50 -0.85
C ALA A 223 -6.72 -1.73 0.43
N THR A 224 -6.57 -2.35 1.60
CA THR A 224 -6.98 -1.76 2.87
C THR A 224 -5.82 -1.37 3.76
N ARG A 225 -6.06 -0.31 4.55
CA ARG A 225 -5.11 0.15 5.57
C ARG A 225 -4.96 -0.91 6.65
N ARG A 226 -3.74 -1.07 7.17
CA ARG A 226 -3.41 -2.05 8.22
C ARG A 226 -4.32 -2.00 9.46
N PRO A 227 -4.68 -0.82 10.02
CA PRO A 227 -5.54 -0.78 11.20
C PRO A 227 -6.91 -1.39 10.95
N VAL A 228 -7.46 -1.23 9.74
CA VAL A 228 -8.78 -1.79 9.36
C VAL A 228 -8.81 -3.31 9.50
N ARG A 229 -7.67 -3.97 9.26
CA ARG A 229 -7.48 -5.42 9.41
C ARG A 229 -6.92 -5.85 10.76
N GLY A 230 -6.86 -4.92 11.70
CA GLY A 230 -6.29 -5.16 13.02
C GLY A 230 -4.78 -5.38 13.05
N VAL A 231 -4.06 -4.99 12.00
CA VAL A 231 -2.60 -5.07 12.00
C VAL A 231 -2.03 -3.82 12.66
N THR A 232 -1.58 -3.95 13.92
CA THR A 232 -0.93 -2.88 14.69
C THR A 232 0.56 -2.75 14.36
N LYS A 233 1.19 -3.86 13.96
CA LYS A 233 2.64 -3.95 13.75
C LYS A 233 3.07 -3.25 12.47
N ARG A 234 4.21 -2.56 12.54
CA ARG A 234 4.90 -2.05 11.36
C ARG A 234 5.85 -3.12 10.83
N PRO A 235 5.95 -3.31 9.50
CA PRO A 235 6.95 -4.17 8.92
C PRO A 235 8.33 -3.60 9.24
N ARG A 236 9.29 -4.52 9.38
CA ARG A 236 10.68 -4.17 9.60
C ARG A 236 11.22 -3.45 8.37
N LYS A 237 12.01 -2.40 8.57
CA LYS A 237 12.66 -1.72 7.45
C LYS A 237 13.65 -2.68 6.81
N GLN A 238 13.71 -2.72 5.48
CA GLN A 238 14.61 -3.61 4.75
C GLN A 238 16.08 -3.40 5.13
N ALA A 239 16.50 -2.16 5.38
CA ALA A 239 17.84 -1.84 5.89
C ALA A 239 18.16 -2.53 7.22
N VAL A 240 17.17 -2.61 8.14
CA VAL A 240 17.32 -3.31 9.43
C VAL A 240 17.44 -4.82 9.19
N VAL A 241 16.63 -5.38 8.30
CA VAL A 241 16.70 -6.81 7.95
C VAL A 241 18.07 -7.17 7.34
N HIS A 242 18.57 -6.37 6.40
CA HIS A 242 19.88 -6.59 5.77
C HIS A 242 21.06 -6.33 6.71
N LEU A 243 20.92 -5.42 7.66
CA LEU A 243 21.93 -5.19 8.70
C LEU A 243 22.04 -6.43 9.61
N GLU A 244 20.91 -6.97 10.07
CA GLU A 244 20.91 -8.16 10.93
C GLU A 244 21.31 -9.44 10.21
N LYS A 245 20.97 -9.58 8.92
CA LYS A 245 21.48 -10.68 8.08
C LYS A 245 23.01 -10.69 7.97
N ARG A 246 23.66 -9.53 8.13
CA ARG A 246 25.13 -9.41 8.17
C ARG A 246 25.71 -9.62 9.58
N GLY A 247 24.90 -10.10 10.53
CA GLY A 247 25.31 -10.35 11.91
C GLY A 247 25.42 -9.10 12.79
N LEU A 248 25.09 -7.91 12.26
CA LEU A 248 25.13 -6.68 13.03
C LEU A 248 23.85 -6.49 13.85
N MET A 249 23.96 -5.85 15.01
CA MET A 249 22.81 -5.53 15.85
C MET A 249 22.19 -4.19 15.42
N SER A 250 20.86 -4.17 15.33
CA SER A 250 20.13 -2.93 15.09
C SER A 250 19.83 -2.22 16.41
N LEU A 251 19.86 -0.88 16.43
CA LEU A 251 19.46 -0.08 17.59
C LEU A 251 18.09 -0.49 18.16
N GLN A 252 17.17 -0.88 17.27
CA GLN A 252 15.85 -1.38 17.67
C GLN A 252 15.92 -2.72 18.40
N ARG A 253 16.79 -3.63 17.95
CA ARG A 253 16.99 -4.93 18.58
C ARG A 253 17.71 -4.79 19.91
N GLU A 254 18.74 -3.95 20.00
CA GLU A 254 19.43 -3.63 21.25
C GLU A 254 18.48 -3.03 22.29
N ALA A 255 17.70 -2.02 21.92
CA ALA A 255 16.71 -1.42 22.81
C ALA A 255 15.66 -2.43 23.29
N LEU A 256 15.21 -3.33 22.41
CA LEU A 256 14.27 -4.39 22.76
C LEU A 256 14.89 -5.40 23.73
N THR A 257 16.15 -5.80 23.53
CA THR A 257 16.88 -6.67 24.45
C THR A 257 17.06 -6.01 25.82
N GLN A 258 17.47 -4.74 25.86
CA GLN A 258 17.62 -4.00 27.12
C GLN A 258 16.29 -3.88 27.87
N ALA A 259 15.20 -3.58 27.15
CA ALA A 259 13.87 -3.52 27.73
C ALA A 259 13.41 -4.88 28.28
N ALA A 260 13.69 -5.98 27.56
CA ALA A 260 13.41 -7.33 28.03
C ALA A 260 14.18 -7.68 29.31
N THR A 261 15.48 -7.37 29.36
CA THR A 261 16.31 -7.59 30.57
C THR A 261 15.80 -6.75 31.75
N ALA A 262 15.44 -5.48 31.51
CA ALA A 262 14.88 -4.61 32.53
C ALA A 262 13.53 -5.13 33.05
N PHE A 263 12.67 -5.65 32.17
CA PHE A 263 11.39 -6.27 32.51
C PHE A 263 11.60 -7.51 33.40
N ILE A 264 12.50 -8.42 33.03
CA ILE A 264 12.81 -9.62 33.82
C ILE A 264 13.30 -9.24 35.23
N ARG A 265 14.12 -8.19 35.34
CA ARG A 265 14.70 -7.77 36.62
C ARG A 265 13.70 -7.04 37.53
N SER A 266 12.87 -6.17 36.98
CA SER A 266 12.04 -5.24 37.75
C SER A 266 10.54 -5.53 37.74
N GLY A 267 10.06 -6.36 36.80
CA GLY A 267 8.63 -6.58 36.55
C GLY A 267 7.90 -5.38 35.95
N ASN A 268 8.58 -4.25 35.71
CA ASN A 268 7.97 -3.05 35.17
C ASN A 268 7.68 -3.20 33.68
N PRO A 269 6.46 -2.87 33.21
CA PRO A 269 6.08 -2.96 31.80
C PRO A 269 7.02 -2.19 30.86
N ILE A 270 7.21 -2.71 29.64
CA ILE A 270 7.98 -2.06 28.58
C ILE A 270 7.15 -0.90 28.03
N SER A 271 7.55 0.32 28.44
CA SER A 271 6.86 1.53 28.04
C SER A 271 6.81 1.72 26.51
N ASN A 272 5.62 1.96 26.00
CA ASN A 272 5.39 2.36 24.61
C ASN A 272 4.57 3.67 24.57
N PRO A 273 5.18 4.80 24.18
CA PRO A 273 4.49 6.10 24.09
C PRO A 273 3.27 6.11 23.15
N LEU A 274 3.14 5.11 22.26
CA LEU A 274 2.05 5.00 21.31
C LEU A 274 0.93 4.04 21.74
N SER A 275 1.01 3.40 22.92
CA SER A 275 0.01 2.41 23.39
C SER A 275 -1.41 2.97 23.38
N ALA A 276 -1.63 4.13 24.01
CA ALA A 276 -2.94 4.79 24.05
C ALA A 276 -3.50 5.07 22.65
N LYS A 277 -2.63 5.48 21.70
CA LYS A 277 -3.02 5.71 20.30
C LYS A 277 -3.40 4.41 19.59
N ILE A 278 -2.68 3.32 19.84
CA ILE A 278 -2.97 1.99 19.27
C ILE A 278 -4.33 1.51 19.78
N LEU A 279 -4.59 1.60 21.08
CA LEU A 279 -5.86 1.23 21.69
C LEU A 279 -7.03 2.08 21.16
N ARG A 280 -6.89 3.41 21.11
CA ARG A 280 -7.91 4.29 20.54
C ARG A 280 -8.21 3.96 19.08
N THR A 281 -7.17 3.67 18.30
CA THR A 281 -7.34 3.26 16.89
C THR A 281 -8.07 1.92 16.80
N ARG A 282 -7.74 0.96 17.68
CA ARG A 282 -8.43 -0.34 17.74
C ARG A 282 -9.92 -0.16 18.08
N GLN A 283 -10.22 0.60 19.13
CA GLN A 283 -11.60 0.83 19.56
C GLN A 283 -12.43 1.45 18.44
N PHE A 284 -11.87 2.44 17.74
CA PHE A 284 -12.51 3.03 16.56
C PHE A 284 -12.77 1.98 15.48
N VAL A 285 -11.76 1.18 15.11
CA VAL A 285 -11.90 0.13 14.08
C VAL A 285 -12.98 -0.88 14.45
N VAL A 286 -12.95 -1.41 15.67
CA VAL A 286 -13.94 -2.39 16.15
C VAL A 286 -15.35 -1.79 16.16
N ALA A 287 -15.50 -0.56 16.67
CA ALA A 287 -16.79 0.14 16.67
C ALA A 287 -17.33 0.35 15.25
N SER A 288 -16.47 0.75 14.30
CA SER A 288 -16.87 0.92 12.89
C SER A 288 -17.30 -0.40 12.25
N TRP A 289 -16.56 -1.49 12.47
CA TRP A 289 -16.94 -2.80 11.95
C TRP A 289 -18.26 -3.31 12.53
N ASN A 290 -18.48 -3.16 13.84
CA ASN A 290 -19.74 -3.54 14.48
C ASN A 290 -20.90 -2.73 13.92
N ALA A 291 -20.72 -1.42 13.74
CA ALA A 291 -21.74 -0.56 13.14
C ALA A 291 -22.07 -0.97 11.69
N ILE A 292 -21.06 -1.35 10.89
CA ILE A 292 -21.26 -1.93 9.55
C ILE A 292 -22.07 -3.23 9.63
N GLY A 293 -21.71 -4.15 10.55
CA GLY A 293 -22.44 -5.40 10.75
C GLY A 293 -23.91 -5.18 11.11
N HIS A 294 -24.21 -4.26 12.04
CA HIS A 294 -25.58 -3.90 12.40
C HIS A 294 -26.36 -3.30 11.23
N ALA A 295 -25.74 -2.41 10.46
CA ALA A 295 -26.36 -1.81 9.29
C ALA A 295 -26.66 -2.85 8.19
N LEU A 296 -25.74 -3.78 7.92
CA LEU A 296 -25.97 -4.90 6.99
C LEU A 296 -27.12 -5.80 7.45
N GLN A 297 -27.19 -6.11 8.75
CA GLN A 297 -28.28 -6.88 9.32
C GLN A 297 -29.63 -6.17 9.11
N ALA A 298 -29.69 -4.85 9.31
CA ALA A 298 -30.89 -4.04 9.09
C ALA A 298 -31.33 -4.01 7.61
N GLN A 299 -30.39 -4.17 6.67
CA GLN A 299 -30.66 -4.27 5.23
C GLN A 299 -31.04 -5.69 4.78
N GLY A 300 -31.01 -6.68 5.68
CA GLY A 300 -31.28 -8.08 5.36
C GLY A 300 -30.08 -8.87 4.83
N ASP A 301 -28.88 -8.30 4.79
CA ASP A 301 -27.65 -9.03 4.43
C ASP A 301 -27.06 -9.74 5.66
N SER A 302 -27.81 -10.71 6.18
CA SER A 302 -27.42 -11.48 7.37
C SER A 302 -26.13 -12.30 7.16
N LYS A 303 -25.86 -12.72 5.92
CA LYS A 303 -24.64 -13.47 5.60
C LYS A 303 -23.41 -12.59 5.76
N LEU A 304 -23.37 -11.42 5.12
CA LEU A 304 -22.21 -10.53 5.22
C LEU A 304 -22.07 -9.95 6.63
N SER A 305 -23.18 -9.68 7.34
CA SER A 305 -23.17 -9.32 8.76
C SER A 305 -22.47 -10.39 9.62
N ALA A 306 -22.79 -11.67 9.41
CA ALA A 306 -22.14 -12.77 10.11
C ALA A 306 -20.64 -12.89 9.76
N GLU A 307 -20.27 -12.72 8.49
CA GLU A 307 -18.85 -12.65 8.07
C GLU A 307 -18.11 -11.48 8.76
N VAL A 308 -18.75 -10.31 8.90
CA VAL A 308 -18.21 -9.15 9.62
C VAL A 308 -18.02 -9.46 11.11
N LYS A 309 -19.01 -10.05 11.77
CA LYS A 309 -18.93 -10.43 13.18
C LYS A 309 -17.76 -11.39 13.43
N ALA A 310 -17.69 -12.47 12.65
CA ALA A 310 -16.60 -13.44 12.75
C ALA A 310 -15.23 -12.80 12.48
N PHE A 311 -15.16 -11.86 11.53
CA PHE A 311 -13.93 -11.12 11.26
C PHE A 311 -13.48 -10.27 12.45
N VAL A 312 -14.39 -9.56 13.12
CA VAL A 312 -14.10 -8.73 14.31
C VAL A 312 -13.62 -9.61 15.47
N GLU A 313 -14.29 -10.73 15.72
CA GLU A 313 -13.91 -11.69 16.76
C GLU A 313 -12.51 -12.28 16.52
N ALA A 314 -12.14 -12.49 15.25
CA ALA A 314 -10.84 -13.00 14.84
C ALA A 314 -9.73 -11.93 14.75
N LEU A 315 -9.99 -10.67 15.15
CA LEU A 315 -8.97 -9.64 15.12
C LEU A 315 -7.88 -9.91 16.19
N PRO A 316 -6.59 -9.78 15.85
CA PRO A 316 -5.54 -10.00 16.83
C PRO A 316 -5.56 -8.91 17.91
N PRO A 317 -5.01 -9.20 19.11
CA PRO A 317 -4.86 -8.22 20.18
C PRO A 317 -4.19 -6.92 19.71
N ALA A 318 -4.63 -5.80 20.28
CA ALA A 318 -4.13 -4.46 19.94
C ALA A 318 -2.82 -4.11 20.66
N GLU A 319 -1.88 -5.04 20.61
CA GLU A 319 -0.61 -4.94 21.34
C GLU A 319 0.53 -4.51 20.41
N SER A 320 1.54 -3.92 21.03
CA SER A 320 2.81 -3.54 20.46
C SER A 320 3.83 -4.69 20.52
N VAL A 321 5.03 -4.46 19.95
CA VAL A 321 6.10 -5.45 19.99
C VAL A 321 6.61 -5.66 21.43
N GLY A 322 6.66 -4.60 22.24
CA GLY A 322 7.06 -4.67 23.66
C GLY A 322 6.06 -5.45 24.50
N GLU A 323 4.77 -5.06 24.45
CA GLU A 323 3.70 -5.73 25.22
C GLU A 323 3.59 -7.24 24.87
N ARG A 324 3.77 -7.61 23.59
CA ARG A 324 3.82 -9.03 23.21
C ARG A 324 5.03 -9.74 23.81
N LEU A 325 6.19 -9.08 23.81
CA LEU A 325 7.41 -9.65 24.38
C LEU A 325 7.23 -9.86 25.89
N GLU A 326 6.61 -8.92 26.60
CA GLU A 326 6.26 -9.08 28.01
C GLU A 326 5.37 -10.30 28.24
N GLN A 327 4.29 -10.45 27.47
CA GLN A 327 3.41 -11.61 27.59
C GLN A 327 4.15 -12.93 27.34
N GLN A 328 5.04 -12.97 26.36
CA GLN A 328 5.87 -14.14 26.06
C GLN A 328 6.83 -14.47 27.21
N LEU A 329 7.48 -13.46 27.79
CA LEU A 329 8.39 -13.62 28.92
C LEU A 329 7.62 -14.08 30.17
N LEU A 330 6.46 -13.48 30.47
CA LEU A 330 5.61 -13.91 31.59
C LEU A 330 5.14 -15.36 31.43
N ALA A 331 4.72 -15.75 30.22
CA ALA A 331 4.33 -17.13 29.94
C ALA A 331 5.51 -18.11 30.15
N GLN A 332 6.72 -17.74 29.73
CA GLN A 332 7.93 -18.54 29.95
C GLN A 332 8.27 -18.67 31.43
N ILE A 333 8.24 -17.56 32.18
CA ILE A 333 8.49 -17.55 33.64
C ILE A 333 7.46 -18.42 34.37
N ASN A 334 6.17 -18.31 34.01
CA ASN A 334 5.12 -19.12 34.62
C ASN A 334 5.26 -20.60 34.28
N ASN A 335 5.59 -20.94 33.03
CA ASN A 335 5.83 -22.32 32.62
C ASN A 335 7.04 -22.93 33.37
N GLN A 336 8.11 -22.16 33.56
CA GLN A 336 9.26 -22.61 34.34
C GLN A 336 8.88 -22.89 35.80
N LYS A 337 8.17 -21.97 36.45
CA LYS A 337 7.67 -22.15 37.83
C LYS A 337 6.77 -23.38 37.99
N GLN A 338 5.96 -23.70 36.99
CA GLN A 338 5.11 -24.90 37.01
C GLN A 338 5.91 -26.20 36.85
N ARG A 339 6.98 -26.18 36.04
CA ARG A 339 7.92 -27.30 35.92
C ARG A 339 8.67 -27.53 37.22
N ASP A 340 9.19 -26.48 37.83
CA ASP A 340 9.96 -26.58 39.07
C ASP A 340 9.08 -27.12 40.23
N LYS A 341 7.79 -26.73 40.29
CA LYS A 341 6.81 -27.29 41.24
C LYS A 341 6.37 -28.73 40.96
N GLY A 342 6.54 -29.23 39.75
CA GLY A 342 6.21 -30.60 39.35
C GLY A 342 7.30 -31.62 39.64
N VAL A 343 8.52 -31.16 39.96
CA VAL A 343 9.67 -32.02 40.31
C VAL A 343 9.75 -32.30 41.82
N GLU A 344 9.03 -31.53 42.64
CA GLU A 344 8.94 -31.71 44.10
C GLU A 344 7.78 -32.61 44.57
N ARG A 345 7.14 -33.38 43.68
CA ARG A 345 6.02 -34.28 44.01
C ARG A 345 6.36 -35.75 43.82
#